data_AF-A0A6H1ZEE4-F1
#
_entry.id   AF-A0A6H1ZEE4-F1
#
_cell.length_a   1.000
_cell.length_b   1.000
_cell.length_c   1.000
_cell.angle_alpha   90.00
_cell.angle_beta   90.00
_cell.angle_gamma   90.00
#
_symmetry.space_group_name_H-M   'P 1'
#
loop_
_entity.id
_entity.type
_entity.pdbx_description
1 polymer ?
#
loop_
_entity_poly.entity_id
_entity_poly.type
_entity_poly.pdbx_seq_one_letter_code
_entity_poly.pdbx_strand_id
1 'polypeptide(L)'
;MSMEANQLLGFLKFFHNPEYMELMLDGVIHCQTPEAYRLASQEGRGDLNESCSMSWRRVRGDPDIELHINGRTVPLEDLNAVTVHGERGDSWLTCWLALRLPAEQEDLDELKRDLARMKVEFGSHYVFLPAFHAVSYLNRLKESADKPMWAAEVSYEEHHVRWSARCKSAAYSYQREYRVGFGECDVHDTEPYVFSCPGGFRDLMYADKELQLVNEDTGKVLLDVGSL
;
A
#
# COMPACT_ATOMS: atom_id res chain seq x y z
N MET A 1 -7.41 8.74 -27.43
CA MET A 1 -6.04 8.23 -27.16
C MET A 1 -6.14 6.73 -27.31
N SER A 2 -5.30 6.10 -28.15
CA SER A 2 -5.25 4.64 -28.21
C SER A 2 -4.80 4.12 -26.85
N MET A 3 -5.55 3.18 -26.28
CA MET A 3 -5.14 2.52 -25.04
C MET A 3 -3.99 1.58 -25.34
N GLU A 4 -2.86 1.77 -24.65
CA GLU A 4 -1.68 0.90 -24.79
C GLU A 4 -1.63 -0.12 -23.65
N ALA A 5 -1.16 -1.33 -23.94
CA ALA A 5 -0.94 -2.35 -22.94
C ALA A 5 -0.10 -1.80 -21.78
N ASN A 6 -0.47 -2.17 -20.54
CA ASN A 6 0.18 -1.73 -19.30
C ASN A 6 0.05 -0.22 -18.99
N GLN A 7 -0.78 0.54 -19.73
CA GLN A 7 -1.08 1.93 -19.42
C GLN A 7 -1.72 2.06 -18.03
N LEU A 8 -1.24 3.01 -17.22
CA LEU A 8 -1.83 3.34 -15.93
C LEU A 8 -3.21 4.00 -16.14
N LEU A 9 -4.25 3.37 -15.61
CA LEU A 9 -5.63 3.85 -15.66
C LEU A 9 -5.95 4.73 -14.45
N GLY A 10 -5.39 4.37 -13.29
CA GLY A 10 -5.55 5.12 -12.05
C GLY A 10 -5.17 4.30 -10.83
N PHE A 11 -5.67 4.72 -9.68
CA PHE A 11 -5.38 4.12 -8.40
C PHE A 11 -6.67 3.77 -7.66
N LEU A 12 -6.69 2.61 -7.01
CA LEU A 12 -7.78 2.17 -6.16
C LEU A 12 -7.31 2.13 -4.70
N LYS A 13 -8.16 2.58 -3.79
CA LYS A 13 -7.95 2.34 -2.34
C LYS A 13 -9.22 1.77 -1.75
N PHE A 14 -9.06 0.65 -1.05
CA PHE A 14 -10.16 -0.14 -0.48
C PHE A 14 -10.34 0.16 1.02
N PHE A 15 -11.58 0.04 1.49
CA PHE A 15 -11.98 0.33 2.85
C PHE A 15 -12.98 -0.72 3.37
N HIS A 16 -12.76 -1.17 4.62
CA HIS A 16 -13.76 -1.94 5.34
C HIS A 16 -14.88 -1.06 5.90
N ASN A 17 -14.50 0.12 6.41
CA ASN A 17 -15.45 1.07 6.96
C ASN A 17 -15.70 2.19 5.93
N PRO A 18 -16.92 2.33 5.39
CA PRO A 18 -17.26 3.42 4.47
C PRO A 18 -17.08 4.80 5.10
N GLU A 19 -17.14 4.94 6.43
CA GLU A 19 -16.86 6.23 7.09
C GLU A 19 -15.42 6.69 6.85
N TYR A 20 -14.45 5.77 6.85
CA TYR A 20 -13.05 6.11 6.54
C TYR A 20 -12.85 6.46 5.06
N MET A 21 -13.67 5.90 4.18
CA MET A 21 -13.72 6.31 2.78
C MET A 21 -14.22 7.75 2.64
N GLU A 22 -15.32 8.09 3.31
CA GLU A 22 -15.86 9.46 3.31
C GLU A 22 -14.88 10.47 3.91
N LEU A 23 -14.23 10.13 5.03
CA LEU A 23 -13.17 10.97 5.60
C LEU A 23 -12.02 11.21 4.62
N MET A 24 -11.59 10.19 3.87
CA MET A 24 -10.59 10.39 2.82
C MET A 24 -11.10 11.37 1.77
N LEU A 25 -12.31 11.19 1.25
CA LEU A 25 -12.88 12.08 0.24
C LEU A 25 -12.99 13.53 0.72
N ASP A 26 -13.23 13.73 2.01
CA ASP A 26 -13.28 15.05 2.66
C ASP A 26 -11.87 15.61 2.97
N GLY A 27 -10.81 14.87 2.64
CA GLY A 27 -9.42 15.33 2.70
C GLY A 27 -8.62 14.82 3.89
N VAL A 28 -9.18 13.96 4.74
CA VAL A 28 -8.44 13.38 5.87
C VAL A 28 -7.58 12.23 5.38
N ILE A 29 -6.27 12.40 5.49
CA ILE A 29 -5.29 11.38 5.12
C ILE A 29 -4.77 10.72 6.37
N HIS A 30 -4.95 9.40 6.44
CA HIS A 30 -4.42 8.55 7.49
C HIS A 30 -3.23 7.76 6.95
N CYS A 31 -2.06 8.00 7.52
CA CYS A 31 -0.82 7.31 7.17
C CYS A 31 -0.37 6.45 8.35
N GLN A 32 -0.24 5.15 8.13
CA GLN A 32 0.09 4.19 9.17
C GLN A 32 1.59 3.92 9.22
N THR A 33 2.13 3.55 10.38
CA THR A 33 3.54 3.20 10.53
C THR A 33 3.82 1.76 10.05
N PRO A 34 5.06 1.46 9.60
CA PRO A 34 5.49 0.09 9.33
C PRO A 34 5.34 -0.83 10.54
N GLU A 35 5.63 -0.35 11.75
CA GLU A 35 5.51 -1.18 12.96
C GLU A 35 4.08 -1.65 13.21
N ALA A 36 3.08 -0.79 13.01
CA ALA A 36 1.69 -1.20 13.13
C ALA A 36 1.34 -2.35 12.18
N TYR A 37 1.91 -2.37 10.96
CA TYR A 37 1.76 -3.48 10.02
C TYR A 37 2.56 -4.73 10.44
N ARG A 38 3.76 -4.57 10.99
CA ARG A 38 4.59 -5.70 11.49
C ARG A 38 3.98 -6.42 12.68
N LEU A 39 3.20 -5.70 13.49
CA LEU A 39 2.48 -6.24 14.65
C LEU A 39 1.10 -6.78 14.28
N ALA A 40 0.54 -6.38 13.13
CA ALA A 40 -0.76 -6.85 12.68
C ALA A 40 -0.70 -8.32 12.23
N SER A 41 -1.66 -9.13 12.70
CA SER A 41 -1.81 -10.54 12.33
C SER A 41 -2.84 -10.77 11.22
N GLN A 42 -3.53 -9.72 10.78
CA GLN A 42 -4.56 -9.81 9.74
C GLN A 42 -3.93 -10.07 8.38
N GLU A 43 -4.37 -11.09 7.66
CA GLU A 43 -3.90 -11.37 6.31
C GLU A 43 -4.12 -10.16 5.38
N GLY A 44 -3.16 -9.94 4.47
CA GLY A 44 -3.14 -8.79 3.55
C GLY A 44 -2.72 -7.47 4.18
N ARG A 45 -3.06 -7.22 5.44
CA ARG A 45 -2.72 -6.00 6.17
C ARG A 45 -1.43 -6.13 6.95
N GLY A 46 -1.21 -7.28 7.57
CA GLY A 46 0.00 -7.62 8.29
C GLY A 46 1.11 -7.99 7.33
N ASP A 47 2.26 -7.34 7.48
CA ASP A 47 3.51 -7.71 6.84
C ASP A 47 4.60 -7.66 7.90
N LEU A 48 5.09 -8.83 8.31
CA LEU A 48 6.12 -8.96 9.32
C LEU A 48 7.38 -8.20 8.94
N ASN A 49 7.64 -7.98 7.66
CA ASN A 49 8.82 -7.28 7.18
C ASN A 49 8.45 -5.96 6.49
N GLU A 50 7.32 -5.34 6.86
CA GLU A 50 6.91 -4.07 6.28
C GLU A 50 8.07 -3.06 6.33
N SER A 51 8.46 -2.53 5.18
CA SER A 51 9.55 -1.56 5.01
C SER A 51 10.97 -1.98 5.47
N CYS A 52 11.21 -3.26 5.74
CA CYS A 52 12.51 -3.77 6.20
C CYS A 52 12.87 -5.14 5.58
N SER A 53 14.15 -5.53 5.63
CA SER A 53 14.60 -6.84 5.14
C SER A 53 14.38 -7.96 6.16
N MET A 54 14.31 -7.59 7.44
CA MET A 54 14.01 -8.50 8.53
C MET A 54 13.39 -7.71 9.69
N SER A 55 12.35 -8.26 10.30
CA SER A 55 11.92 -7.88 11.65
C SER A 55 11.78 -9.08 12.57
N TRP A 56 12.15 -8.88 13.82
CA TRP A 56 11.93 -9.80 14.93
C TRP A 56 11.31 -9.04 16.09
N ARG A 57 10.28 -9.61 16.72
CA ARG A 57 9.55 -9.04 17.85
C ARG A 57 9.26 -10.13 18.87
N ARG A 58 9.72 -9.93 20.10
CA ARG A 58 9.40 -10.84 21.20
C ARG A 58 7.90 -10.94 21.46
N VAL A 59 7.20 -9.80 21.40
CA VAL A 59 5.75 -9.70 21.64
C VAL A 59 4.90 -10.46 20.62
N ARG A 60 5.45 -10.73 19.42
CA ARG A 60 4.81 -11.53 18.39
C ARG A 60 4.99 -13.04 18.60
N GLY A 61 5.90 -13.43 19.51
CA GLY A 61 6.27 -14.82 19.72
C GLY A 61 7.13 -15.38 18.59
N ASP A 62 7.94 -14.52 17.95
CA ASP A 62 8.86 -14.97 16.91
C ASP A 62 9.88 -15.97 17.44
N PRO A 63 10.39 -16.88 16.57
CA PRO A 63 11.48 -17.77 16.94
C PRO A 63 12.70 -17.01 17.44
N ASP A 64 13.37 -17.57 18.46
CA ASP A 64 14.60 -17.03 19.01
C ASP A 64 15.68 -16.85 17.92
N ILE A 65 16.40 -15.74 17.99
CA ILE A 65 17.49 -15.39 17.06
C ILE A 65 18.82 -15.32 17.80
N GLU A 66 19.93 -15.59 17.10
CA GLU A 66 21.26 -15.29 17.63
C GLU A 66 21.81 -14.03 16.94
N LEU A 67 21.95 -12.94 17.70
CA LEU A 67 22.47 -11.69 17.17
C LEU A 67 23.97 -11.57 17.50
N HIS A 68 24.80 -11.50 16.45
CA HIS A 68 26.24 -11.29 16.61
C HIS A 68 26.63 -9.88 16.19
N ILE A 69 27.20 -9.09 17.10
CA ILE A 69 27.73 -7.74 16.83
C ILE A 69 29.23 -7.75 17.13
N ASN A 70 30.06 -7.50 16.11
CA ASN A 70 31.52 -7.47 16.24
C ASN A 70 32.11 -8.72 16.93
N GLY A 71 31.59 -9.90 16.60
CA GLY A 71 32.01 -11.18 17.17
C GLY A 71 31.52 -11.47 18.59
N ARG A 72 30.61 -10.65 19.14
CA ARG A 72 29.95 -10.89 20.43
C ARG A 72 28.51 -11.29 20.19
N THR A 73 28.07 -12.38 20.83
CA THR A 73 26.66 -12.75 20.89
C THR A 73 25.94 -11.84 21.87
N VAL A 74 24.86 -11.20 21.42
CA VAL A 74 23.98 -10.38 22.26
C VAL A 74 22.96 -11.33 22.92
N PRO A 75 22.83 -11.33 24.26
CA PRO A 75 21.82 -12.14 24.94
C PRO A 75 20.41 -11.77 24.49
N LEU A 76 19.58 -12.77 24.18
CA LEU A 76 18.19 -12.59 23.77
C LEU A 76 17.31 -11.94 24.85
N GLU A 77 17.62 -12.19 26.12
CA GLU A 77 16.93 -11.62 27.28
C GLU A 77 16.98 -10.08 27.30
N ASP A 78 17.99 -9.49 26.68
CA ASP A 78 18.18 -8.04 26.56
C ASP A 78 17.50 -7.44 25.31
N LEU A 79 16.87 -8.27 24.46
CA LEU A 79 16.25 -7.85 23.20
C LEU A 79 14.72 -7.93 23.28
N ASN A 80 14.07 -6.82 22.90
CA ASN A 80 12.62 -6.77 22.71
C ASN A 80 12.23 -6.82 21.22
N ALA A 81 13.11 -6.32 20.36
CA ALA A 81 12.87 -6.18 18.94
C ALA A 81 14.20 -6.05 18.17
N VAL A 82 14.22 -6.53 16.94
CA VAL A 82 15.29 -6.28 15.95
C VAL A 82 14.64 -5.91 14.63
N THR A 83 15.14 -4.86 13.99
CA THR A 83 14.77 -4.52 12.61
C THR A 83 16.04 -4.30 11.82
N VAL A 84 16.11 -4.88 10.63
CA VAL A 84 17.18 -4.65 9.67
C VAL A 84 16.61 -3.90 8.49
N HIS A 85 16.97 -2.63 8.36
CA HIS A 85 16.57 -1.79 7.23
C HIS A 85 17.47 -2.01 6.02
N GLY A 86 16.91 -1.75 4.84
CA GLY A 86 17.70 -1.51 3.63
C GLY A 86 18.23 -0.07 3.60
N GLU A 87 18.10 0.58 2.45
CA GLU A 87 18.64 1.94 2.25
C GLU A 87 17.88 3.06 2.99
N ARG A 88 16.66 2.81 3.48
CA ARG A 88 15.80 3.80 4.14
C ARG A 88 15.17 3.25 5.41
N GLY A 89 15.02 4.12 6.40
CA GLY A 89 14.22 3.88 7.60
C GLY A 89 12.71 3.92 7.33
N ASP A 90 11.94 3.83 8.39
CA ASP A 90 10.47 3.78 8.34
C ASP A 90 9.87 5.17 8.04
N SER A 91 8.77 5.19 7.29
CA SER A 91 7.96 6.39 7.03
C SER A 91 6.49 6.08 7.30
N TRP A 92 5.67 7.08 7.66
CA TRP A 92 4.23 6.88 7.68
C TRP A 92 3.72 6.67 6.23
N LEU A 93 2.97 5.59 6.00
CA LEU A 93 2.57 5.13 4.67
C LEU A 93 1.07 5.30 4.43
N THR A 94 0.71 5.74 3.23
CA THR A 94 -0.63 5.50 2.66
C THR A 94 -0.49 4.87 1.29
N CYS A 95 -1.20 3.76 1.11
CA CYS A 95 -0.99 2.86 -0.01
C CYS A 95 -2.24 2.77 -0.89
N TRP A 96 -2.00 2.54 -2.17
CA TRP A 96 -2.98 2.41 -3.23
C TRP A 96 -2.66 1.18 -4.07
N LEU A 97 -3.66 0.61 -4.72
CA LEU A 97 -3.47 -0.34 -5.81
C LEU A 97 -3.35 0.43 -7.12
N ALA A 98 -2.27 0.23 -7.87
CA ALA A 98 -2.08 0.77 -9.21
C ALA A 98 -2.86 -0.08 -10.23
N LEU A 99 -3.90 0.51 -10.83
CA LEU A 99 -4.72 -0.14 -11.84
C LEU A 99 -4.15 0.15 -13.23
N ARG A 100 -3.71 -0.89 -13.93
CA ARG A 100 -3.14 -0.81 -15.27
C ARG A 100 -3.98 -1.61 -16.26
N LEU A 101 -3.95 -1.19 -17.52
CA LEU A 101 -4.61 -1.91 -18.60
C LEU A 101 -3.92 -3.27 -18.83
N PRO A 102 -4.65 -4.40 -18.74
CA PRO A 102 -4.10 -5.71 -19.06
C PRO A 102 -3.61 -5.78 -20.51
N ALA A 103 -2.48 -6.44 -20.76
CA ALA A 103 -1.99 -6.63 -22.12
C ALA A 103 -2.73 -7.78 -22.80
N GLU A 104 -2.91 -8.89 -22.08
CA GLU A 104 -3.56 -10.09 -22.58
C GLU A 104 -4.64 -10.64 -21.62
N GLN A 105 -5.33 -11.70 -22.04
CA GLN A 105 -6.40 -12.32 -21.26
C GLN A 105 -5.90 -12.88 -19.92
N GLU A 106 -4.68 -13.40 -19.87
CA GLU A 106 -4.06 -13.93 -18.65
C GLU A 106 -3.84 -12.82 -17.61
N ASP A 107 -3.32 -11.66 -18.02
CA ASP A 107 -3.17 -10.48 -17.16
C ASP A 107 -4.52 -9.99 -16.62
N LEU A 108 -5.56 -10.03 -17.46
CA LEU A 108 -6.91 -9.63 -17.06
C LEU A 108 -7.48 -10.59 -16.02
N ASP A 109 -7.26 -11.89 -16.18
CA ASP A 109 -7.73 -12.89 -15.22
C ASP A 109 -6.95 -12.83 -13.91
N GLU A 110 -5.65 -12.52 -13.95
CA GLU A 110 -4.85 -12.23 -12.76
C GLU A 110 -5.35 -10.99 -12.03
N LEU A 111 -5.55 -9.88 -12.76
CA LEU A 111 -6.08 -8.64 -12.18
C LEU A 111 -7.43 -8.86 -11.49
N LYS A 112 -8.33 -9.68 -12.06
CA LYS A 112 -9.60 -10.04 -11.41
C LYS A 112 -9.40 -10.78 -10.10
N ARG A 113 -8.50 -11.77 -10.07
CA ARG A 113 -8.17 -12.53 -8.85
C ARG A 113 -7.57 -11.61 -7.78
N ASP A 114 -6.67 -10.73 -8.18
CA ASP A 114 -6.03 -9.75 -7.30
C ASP A 114 -7.07 -8.80 -6.69
N LEU A 115 -7.94 -8.22 -7.51
CA LEU A 115 -9.00 -7.32 -7.04
C LEU A 115 -9.99 -8.03 -6.12
N ALA A 116 -10.37 -9.27 -6.43
CA ALA A 116 -11.23 -10.07 -5.55
C ALA A 116 -10.56 -10.30 -4.17
N ARG A 117 -9.27 -10.65 -4.16
CA ARG A 117 -8.49 -10.79 -2.92
C ARG A 117 -8.39 -9.46 -2.17
N MET A 118 -8.12 -8.36 -2.86
CA MET A 118 -8.07 -7.03 -2.28
C MET A 118 -9.40 -6.64 -1.60
N LYS A 119 -10.55 -6.97 -2.21
CA LYS A 119 -11.86 -6.72 -1.58
C LYS A 119 -12.08 -7.55 -0.33
N VAL A 120 -11.61 -8.80 -0.30
CA VAL A 120 -11.69 -9.66 0.90
C VAL A 120 -10.82 -9.11 2.04
N GLU A 121 -9.59 -8.69 1.76
CA GLU A 121 -8.62 -8.31 2.80
C GLU A 121 -8.68 -6.83 3.21
N PHE A 122 -9.08 -5.94 2.29
CA PHE A 122 -9.11 -4.49 2.50
C PHE A 122 -10.50 -3.88 2.43
N GLY A 123 -11.51 -4.64 2.01
CA GLY A 123 -12.93 -4.29 2.09
C GLY A 123 -13.52 -3.97 0.74
N SER A 124 -14.85 -4.00 0.64
CA SER A 124 -15.57 -3.84 -0.62
C SER A 124 -15.78 -2.40 -1.05
N HIS A 125 -15.68 -1.43 -0.13
CA HIS A 125 -15.80 -0.02 -0.45
C HIS A 125 -14.49 0.48 -1.05
N TYR A 126 -14.56 1.37 -2.04
CA TYR A 126 -13.35 1.89 -2.66
C TYR A 126 -13.50 3.30 -3.22
N VAL A 127 -12.36 3.99 -3.30
CA VAL A 127 -12.21 5.19 -4.12
C VAL A 127 -11.32 4.89 -5.31
N PHE A 128 -11.69 5.47 -6.44
CA PHE A 128 -10.91 5.48 -7.67
C PHE A 128 -10.36 6.89 -7.93
N LEU A 129 -9.05 6.99 -8.03
CA LEU A 129 -8.33 8.18 -8.47
C LEU A 129 -7.84 7.96 -9.91
N PRO A 130 -8.44 8.60 -10.93
CA PRO A 130 -7.99 8.47 -12.30
C PRO A 130 -6.54 8.96 -12.48
N ALA A 131 -5.79 8.33 -13.39
CA ALA A 131 -4.38 8.67 -13.61
C ALA A 131 -4.16 10.15 -13.98
N PHE A 132 -5.09 10.76 -14.71
CA PHE A 132 -5.00 12.18 -15.08
C PHE A 132 -5.17 13.16 -13.90
N HIS A 133 -5.67 12.70 -12.75
CA HIS A 133 -5.75 13.47 -11.51
C HIS A 133 -4.63 13.16 -10.52
N ALA A 134 -3.77 12.18 -10.81
CA ALA A 134 -2.74 11.71 -9.86
C ALA A 134 -1.77 12.82 -9.46
N VAL A 135 -1.31 13.65 -10.40
CA VAL A 135 -0.40 14.77 -10.11
C VAL A 135 -1.07 15.81 -9.21
N SER A 136 -2.33 16.17 -9.48
CA SER A 136 -3.09 17.10 -8.65
C SER A 136 -3.29 16.57 -7.23
N TYR A 137 -3.59 15.28 -7.10
CA TYR A 137 -3.71 14.62 -5.81
C TYR A 137 -2.39 14.68 -5.02
N LEU A 138 -1.28 14.25 -5.62
CA LEU A 138 0.04 14.25 -4.96
C LEU A 138 0.49 15.66 -4.58
N ASN A 139 0.20 16.68 -5.40
CA ASN A 139 0.50 18.07 -5.06
C ASN A 139 -0.29 18.54 -3.84
N ARG A 140 -1.60 18.23 -3.73
CA ARG A 140 -2.40 18.57 -2.55
C ARG A 140 -1.89 17.92 -1.28
N LEU A 141 -1.48 16.64 -1.35
CA LEU A 141 -0.85 15.97 -0.22
C LEU A 141 0.42 16.71 0.21
N LYS A 142 1.29 17.02 -0.75
CA LYS A 142 2.58 17.68 -0.50
C LYS A 142 2.41 19.09 0.09
N GLU A 143 1.40 19.83 -0.36
CA GLU A 143 1.08 21.17 0.14
C GLU A 143 0.47 21.16 1.54
N SER A 144 -0.23 20.08 1.91
CA SER A 144 -0.95 19.98 3.19
C SER A 144 -0.16 19.28 4.29
N ALA A 145 0.78 18.40 3.93
CA ALA A 145 1.61 17.69 4.89
C ALA A 145 2.73 18.57 5.46
N ASP A 146 2.98 18.46 6.77
CA ASP A 146 4.12 19.08 7.45
C ASP A 146 5.42 18.25 7.34
N LYS A 147 5.33 17.04 6.74
CA LYS A 147 6.45 16.12 6.57
C LYS A 147 6.91 16.02 5.11
N PRO A 148 8.21 15.80 4.84
CA PRO A 148 8.70 15.50 3.50
C PRO A 148 7.98 14.29 2.90
N MET A 149 7.54 14.40 1.65
CA MET A 149 6.79 13.35 0.97
C MET A 149 7.61 12.67 -0.12
N TRP A 150 7.47 11.35 -0.24
CA TRP A 150 7.91 10.58 -1.40
C TRP A 150 6.77 9.70 -1.91
N ALA A 151 6.80 9.32 -3.19
CA ALA A 151 5.85 8.37 -3.75
C ALA A 151 6.53 7.45 -4.78
N ALA A 152 6.15 6.17 -4.80
CA ALA A 152 6.72 5.18 -5.70
C ALA A 152 5.83 3.94 -5.84
N GLU A 153 5.93 3.26 -6.98
CA GLU A 153 5.46 1.88 -7.12
C GLU A 153 6.37 0.94 -6.33
N VAL A 154 5.75 -0.10 -5.75
CA VAL A 154 6.42 -1.15 -5.00
C VAL A 154 6.86 -2.25 -5.96
N SER A 155 8.12 -2.64 -5.87
CA SER A 155 8.63 -3.85 -6.50
C SER A 155 8.42 -5.07 -5.60
N TYR A 156 8.48 -6.25 -6.19
CA TYR A 156 8.23 -7.50 -5.48
C TYR A 156 9.34 -8.50 -5.76
N GLU A 157 9.88 -9.11 -4.72
CA GLU A 157 11.03 -10.01 -4.80
C GLU A 157 10.84 -11.17 -3.82
N GLU A 158 11.32 -12.36 -4.19
CA GLU A 158 11.32 -13.54 -3.29
C GLU A 158 12.39 -13.42 -2.19
N HIS A 159 13.51 -12.76 -2.50
CA HIS A 159 14.66 -12.67 -1.61
C HIS A 159 14.59 -11.45 -0.69
N HIS A 160 14.49 -11.71 0.62
CA HIS A 160 14.27 -10.68 1.65
C HIS A 160 15.37 -9.62 1.76
N VAL A 161 16.58 -9.91 1.30
CA VAL A 161 17.72 -8.96 1.34
C VAL A 161 17.42 -7.64 0.62
N ARG A 162 16.49 -7.65 -0.35
CA ARG A 162 16.08 -6.44 -1.09
C ARG A 162 14.81 -5.78 -0.54
N TRP A 163 14.13 -6.39 0.42
CA TRP A 163 12.91 -5.82 0.96
C TRP A 163 13.20 -4.52 1.71
N SER A 164 12.34 -3.55 1.49
CA SER A 164 12.49 -2.16 1.93
C SER A 164 11.15 -1.43 1.84
N ALA A 165 11.10 -0.15 2.16
CA ALA A 165 9.90 0.67 2.00
C ALA A 165 9.32 0.67 0.56
N ARG A 166 10.09 0.25 -0.45
CA ARG A 166 9.67 0.18 -1.86
C ARG A 166 9.76 -1.21 -2.48
N CYS A 167 10.09 -2.24 -1.69
CA CYS A 167 10.16 -3.61 -2.18
C CYS A 167 9.60 -4.56 -1.13
N LYS A 168 8.63 -5.39 -1.50
CA LYS A 168 8.02 -6.38 -0.61
C LYS A 168 8.29 -7.81 -1.07
N SER A 169 7.88 -8.76 -0.23
CA SER A 169 7.76 -10.16 -0.64
C SER A 169 6.86 -10.30 -1.87
N ALA A 170 7.26 -11.16 -2.80
CA ALA A 170 6.45 -11.57 -3.95
C ALA A 170 5.07 -12.13 -3.56
N ALA A 171 4.90 -12.64 -2.34
CA ALA A 171 3.60 -13.08 -1.82
C ALA A 171 2.55 -11.95 -1.78
N TYR A 172 2.97 -10.68 -1.75
CA TYR A 172 2.10 -9.50 -1.75
C TYR A 172 1.96 -8.84 -3.13
N SER A 173 2.44 -9.45 -4.21
CA SER A 173 2.41 -8.86 -5.56
C SER A 173 1.00 -8.51 -6.05
N TYR A 174 -0.01 -9.27 -5.61
CA TYR A 174 -1.43 -9.02 -5.90
C TYR A 174 -1.91 -7.63 -5.46
N GLN A 175 -1.21 -6.99 -4.50
CA GLN A 175 -1.56 -5.66 -4.02
C GLN A 175 -1.23 -4.55 -5.04
N ARG A 176 -0.29 -4.81 -5.98
CA ARG A 176 0.14 -3.88 -7.04
C ARG A 176 0.36 -2.47 -6.51
N GLU A 177 1.14 -2.38 -5.44
CA GLU A 177 1.08 -1.28 -4.50
C GLU A 177 1.80 -0.02 -5.03
N TYR A 178 1.13 1.12 -4.91
CA TYR A 178 1.71 2.44 -5.02
C TYR A 178 1.71 3.10 -3.65
N ARG A 179 2.90 3.42 -3.15
CA ARG A 179 3.10 3.99 -1.81
C ARG A 179 3.33 5.48 -1.88
N VAL A 180 2.71 6.19 -0.95
CA VAL A 180 3.11 7.53 -0.55
C VAL A 180 3.61 7.46 0.88
N GLY A 181 4.85 7.89 1.11
CA GLY A 181 5.46 7.93 2.43
C GLY A 181 5.76 9.35 2.88
N PHE A 182 5.61 9.59 4.18
CA PHE A 182 5.80 10.88 4.83
C PHE A 182 6.86 10.78 5.91
N GLY A 183 7.86 11.66 5.86
CA GLY A 183 8.90 11.82 6.88
C GLY A 183 9.66 10.53 7.22
N GLU A 184 10.22 10.52 8.42
CA GLU A 184 10.84 9.36 9.06
C GLU A 184 10.15 9.17 10.42
N CYS A 185 9.73 7.95 10.73
CA CYS A 185 9.12 7.59 12.01
C CYS A 185 10.02 6.63 12.79
N ASP A 186 9.83 6.59 14.11
CA ASP A 186 10.56 5.64 14.96
C ASP A 186 10.16 4.19 14.60
N VAL A 187 11.11 3.27 14.68
CA VAL A 187 10.91 1.85 14.31
C VAL A 187 9.91 1.13 15.21
N HIS A 188 9.60 1.70 16.38
CA HIS A 188 8.61 1.20 17.33
C HIS A 188 7.34 2.05 17.37
N ASP A 189 7.25 3.11 16.55
CA ASP A 189 6.07 3.97 16.54
C ASP A 189 4.86 3.23 15.98
N THR A 190 3.74 3.26 16.69
CA THR A 190 2.46 2.71 16.22
C THR A 190 1.42 3.79 15.98
N GLU A 191 1.76 5.06 16.27
CA GLU A 191 0.82 6.16 16.15
C GLU A 191 0.75 6.63 14.68
N PRO A 192 -0.45 6.73 14.11
CA PRO A 192 -0.61 7.16 12.74
C PRO A 192 -0.34 8.65 12.58
N TYR A 193 0.23 9.02 11.43
CA TYR A 193 0.29 10.40 11.00
C TYR A 193 -1.01 10.73 10.26
N VAL A 194 -1.80 11.62 10.84
CA VAL A 194 -3.09 12.05 10.30
C VAL A 194 -3.06 13.55 10.02
N PHE A 195 -3.45 13.94 8.82
CA PHE A 195 -3.54 15.35 8.42
C PHE A 195 -4.73 15.58 7.49
N SER A 196 -5.09 16.85 7.29
CA SER A 196 -6.22 17.24 6.45
C SER A 196 -5.75 18.07 5.26
N CYS A 197 -6.29 17.76 4.08
CA CYS A 197 -6.10 18.52 2.86
C CYS A 197 -7.31 19.45 2.63
N PRO A 198 -7.16 20.78 2.77
CA PRO A 198 -8.26 21.71 2.58
C PRO A 198 -8.90 21.55 1.20
N GLY A 199 -10.23 21.52 1.16
CA GLY A 199 -11.00 21.30 -0.08
C GLY A 199 -11.22 19.84 -0.46
N GLY A 200 -10.61 18.88 0.25
CA GLY A 200 -10.82 17.46 0.04
C GLY A 200 -10.38 16.95 -1.34
N PHE A 201 -10.94 15.81 -1.74
CA PHE A 201 -10.62 15.13 -3.00
C PHE A 201 -11.85 14.72 -3.83
N ARG A 202 -13.05 15.15 -3.46
CA ARG A 202 -14.28 14.80 -4.20
C ARG A 202 -14.29 15.29 -5.66
N ASP A 203 -13.47 16.27 -5.99
CA ASP A 203 -13.26 16.77 -7.36
C ASP A 203 -12.20 15.98 -8.15
N LEU A 204 -11.42 15.13 -7.48
CA LEU A 204 -10.36 14.30 -8.07
C LEU A 204 -10.69 12.81 -8.09
N MET A 205 -11.59 12.36 -7.20
CA MET A 205 -11.83 10.95 -6.93
C MET A 205 -13.31 10.57 -7.07
N TYR A 206 -13.54 9.29 -7.31
CA TYR A 206 -14.88 8.71 -7.39
C TYR A 206 -15.03 7.59 -6.36
N ALA A 207 -16.08 7.63 -5.54
CA ALA A 207 -16.37 6.65 -4.51
C ALA A 207 -17.42 5.64 -4.98
N ASP A 208 -17.21 4.35 -4.69
CA ASP A 208 -18.18 3.25 -4.87
C ASP A 208 -18.95 3.27 -6.22
N LYS A 209 -18.33 3.78 -7.28
CA LYS A 209 -18.92 3.77 -8.62
C LYS A 209 -18.62 2.46 -9.29
N GLU A 210 -19.54 1.93 -10.10
CA GLU A 210 -19.28 0.81 -11.00
C GLU A 210 -18.12 1.16 -11.96
N LEU A 211 -16.90 0.75 -11.59
CA LEU A 211 -15.73 0.91 -12.42
C LEU A 211 -15.65 -0.28 -13.38
N GLN A 212 -16.00 -0.04 -14.63
CA GLN A 212 -15.99 -1.05 -15.68
C GLN A 212 -14.89 -0.76 -16.71
N LEU A 213 -14.15 -1.81 -17.07
CA LEU A 213 -13.35 -1.84 -18.29
C LEU A 213 -14.22 -2.47 -19.37
N VAL A 214 -14.52 -1.73 -20.43
CA VAL A 214 -15.36 -2.18 -21.54
C VAL A 214 -14.53 -2.21 -22.81
N ASN A 215 -14.62 -3.30 -23.59
CA ASN A 215 -14.07 -3.35 -24.92
C ASN A 215 -14.94 -2.47 -25.84
N GLU A 216 -14.38 -1.35 -26.33
CA GLU A 216 -15.14 -0.36 -27.11
C GLU A 216 -15.71 -0.94 -28.42
N ASP A 217 -14.99 -1.87 -29.06
CA ASP A 217 -15.40 -2.47 -30.34
C ASP A 217 -16.60 -3.42 -30.20
N THR A 218 -16.68 -4.14 -29.10
CA THR A 218 -17.68 -5.19 -28.86
C THR A 218 -18.74 -4.83 -27.83
N GLY A 219 -18.52 -3.76 -27.06
CA GLY A 219 -19.33 -3.39 -25.90
C GLY A 219 -19.24 -4.38 -24.72
N LYS A 220 -18.35 -5.37 -24.79
CA LYS A 220 -18.22 -6.40 -23.76
C LYS A 220 -17.53 -5.83 -22.52
N VAL A 221 -18.14 -6.01 -21.34
CA VAL A 221 -17.48 -5.75 -20.06
C VAL A 221 -16.37 -6.78 -19.83
N LEU A 222 -15.14 -6.30 -19.73
CA LEU A 222 -13.94 -7.10 -19.49
C LEU A 222 -13.65 -7.24 -17.99
N LEU A 223 -13.84 -6.16 -17.23
CA LEU A 223 -13.68 -6.07 -15.79
C LEU A 223 -14.79 -5.18 -15.23
N ASP A 224 -15.35 -5.55 -14.09
CA ASP A 224 -16.26 -4.72 -13.30
C ASP A 224 -15.86 -4.84 -11.83
N VAL A 225 -15.23 -3.79 -11.30
CA VAL A 225 -14.72 -3.79 -9.92
C VAL A 225 -15.85 -3.81 -8.90
N GLY A 226 -17.01 -3.24 -9.25
CA GLY A 226 -18.20 -3.23 -8.39
C GLY A 226 -18.76 -4.64 -8.20
N SER A 227 -18.82 -5.42 -9.26
CA SER A 227 -19.43 -6.76 -9.26
C SER A 227 -18.53 -7.90 -8.78
N LEU A 228 -17.21 -7.67 -8.61
CA LEU A 228 -16.25 -8.68 -8.14
C LEU A 228 -16.47 -9.13 -6.69
#